data_AF-A0A3D1A0Z7-F1
#
_entry.id   AF-A0A3D1A0Z7-F1
#
_cell.length_a   1.000
_cell.length_b   1.000
_cell.length_c   1.000
_cell.angle_alpha   90.00
_cell.angle_beta   90.00
_cell.angle_gamma   90.00
#
_symmetry.space_group_name_H-M   'P 1'
#
loop_
_entity.id
_entity.type
_entity.pdbx_description
1 polymer ?
#
loop_
_entity_poly.entity_id
_entity_poly.type
_entity_poly.pdbx_seq_one_letter_code
_entity_poly.pdbx_strand_id
1 'polypeptide(L)' 'AEMGAPIWLSKAAQAATGQGHFATILEVMKSYQWEEKKGNYVLRREPVGVCGLITPWNWPIN' A
#
# COMPACT_ATOMS: atom_id res chain seq x y z
N ALA A 1 -20.38 -14.92 3.50
CA ALA A 1 -19.51 -14.27 2.50
C ALA A 1 -20.08 -12.87 2.26
N GLU A 2 -19.24 -11.83 2.22
CA GLU A 2 -19.70 -10.42 2.23
C GLU A 2 -20.01 -9.83 0.85
N MET A 3 -19.23 -10.18 -0.18
CA MET A 3 -19.36 -9.62 -1.54
C MET A 3 -19.52 -10.66 -2.65
N GLY A 4 -19.66 -11.94 -2.28
CA GLY A 4 -20.05 -13.02 -3.20
C GLY A 4 -18.94 -13.62 -4.07
N ALA A 5 -17.66 -13.29 -3.85
CA ALA A 5 -16.57 -13.92 -4.60
C ALA A 5 -16.49 -15.45 -4.38
N PRO A 6 -16.26 -16.24 -5.44
CA PRO A 6 -15.98 -17.66 -5.31
C PRO A 6 -14.76 -17.92 -4.42
N ILE A 7 -14.82 -18.95 -3.57
CA ILE A 7 -13.78 -19.22 -2.56
C ILE A 7 -12.37 -19.34 -3.12
N TRP A 8 -12.23 -19.89 -4.33
CA TRP A 8 -10.93 -20.03 -4.99
C TRP A 8 -10.35 -18.65 -5.35
N LEU A 9 -11.18 -17.72 -5.83
CA LEU A 9 -10.77 -16.38 -6.20
C LEU A 9 -10.47 -15.54 -4.96
N SER A 10 -11.30 -15.67 -3.92
CA SER A 10 -11.09 -14.98 -2.65
C SER A 10 -9.74 -15.36 -2.03
N LYS A 11 -9.33 -16.63 -2.11
CA LYS A 11 -8.04 -17.10 -1.58
C LYS A 11 -6.86 -16.78 -2.50
N ALA A 12 -6.98 -17.09 -3.78
CA ALA A 12 -5.85 -17.01 -4.72
C ALA A 12 -5.51 -15.58 -5.13
N ALA A 13 -6.52 -14.68 -5.15
CA ALA A 13 -6.34 -13.30 -5.58
C ALA A 13 -6.71 -12.31 -4.47
N GLN A 14 -7.99 -12.20 -4.07
CA GLN A 14 -8.42 -11.07 -3.25
C GLN A 14 -7.69 -10.96 -1.90
N ALA A 15 -7.49 -12.07 -1.19
CA ALA A 15 -6.72 -12.08 0.07
C ALA A 15 -5.21 -11.97 -0.17
N ALA A 16 -4.70 -12.58 -1.24
CA ALA A 16 -3.27 -12.57 -1.57
C ALA A 16 -2.77 -11.18 -2.00
N THR A 17 -3.61 -10.40 -2.69
CA THR A 17 -3.26 -9.06 -3.17
C THR A 17 -2.90 -8.11 -2.04
N GLY A 18 -3.64 -8.13 -0.92
CA GLY A 18 -3.29 -7.30 0.25
C GLY A 18 -1.90 -7.62 0.81
N GLN A 19 -1.51 -8.91 0.87
CA GLN A 19 -0.15 -9.30 1.25
C GLN A 19 0.89 -8.82 0.23
N GLY A 20 0.57 -8.91 -1.06
CA GLY A 20 1.41 -8.42 -2.15
C GLY A 20 1.72 -6.93 -2.01
N HIS A 21 0.72 -6.10 -1.71
CA HIS A 21 0.91 -4.65 -1.51
C HIS A 21 1.86 -4.35 -0.36
N PHE A 22 1.67 -5.00 0.79
CA PHE A 22 2.59 -4.82 1.93
C PHE A 22 4.01 -5.28 1.62
N ALA A 23 4.16 -6.41 0.91
CA ALA A 23 5.47 -6.91 0.49
C ALA A 23 6.19 -5.92 -0.44
N THR A 24 5.47 -5.37 -1.43
CA THR A 24 6.02 -4.35 -2.33
C THR A 24 6.38 -3.06 -1.59
N ILE A 25 5.51 -2.57 -0.71
CA ILE A 25 5.80 -1.36 0.10
C ILE A 25 7.05 -1.59 0.95
N LEU A 26 7.16 -2.74 1.62
CA LEU A 26 8.33 -3.10 2.41
C LEU A 26 9.61 -3.07 1.57
N GLU A 27 9.60 -3.65 0.38
CA GLU A 27 10.77 -3.68 -0.50
C GLU A 27 11.17 -2.27 -0.96
N VAL A 28 10.20 -1.44 -1.34
CA VAL A 28 10.46 -0.04 -1.71
C VAL A 28 11.03 0.75 -0.53
N MET A 29 10.45 0.59 0.66
CA MET A 29 10.87 1.33 1.85
C MET A 29 12.31 1.05 2.27
N LYS A 30 12.89 -0.10 1.91
CA LYS A 30 14.32 -0.40 2.18
C LYS A 30 15.29 0.56 1.50
N SER A 31 14.92 1.12 0.36
CA SER A 31 15.81 1.96 -0.47
C SER A 31 15.28 3.37 -0.70
N TYR A 32 14.03 3.64 -0.29
CA TYR A 32 13.39 4.93 -0.49
C TYR A 32 14.18 6.08 0.18
N GLN A 33 14.53 7.09 -0.61
CA GLN A 33 15.29 8.26 -0.13
C GLN A 33 14.34 9.30 0.47
N TRP A 34 14.24 9.31 1.80
CA TRP A 34 13.43 10.28 2.53
C TRP A 34 14.05 11.68 2.58
N GLU A 35 15.38 11.76 2.51
CA GLU A 35 16.12 13.02 2.46
C GLU A 35 17.06 13.04 1.26
N GLU A 36 17.18 14.21 0.63
CA GLU A 36 18.07 14.43 -0.52
C GLU A 36 18.74 15.80 -0.37
N LYS A 37 20.08 15.84 -0.40
CA LYS A 37 20.82 17.11 -0.44
C LYS A 37 20.79 17.68 -1.86
N LYS A 38 20.25 18.89 -2.00
CA LYS A 38 20.21 19.64 -3.27
C LYS A 38 20.99 20.94 -3.13
N GLY A 39 22.24 20.94 -3.56
CA GLY A 39 23.14 22.08 -3.41
C GLY A 39 23.29 22.49 -1.94
N ASN A 40 22.72 23.64 -1.59
CA ASN A 40 22.83 24.25 -0.26
C ASN A 40 21.65 23.94 0.67
N TYR A 41 20.69 23.10 0.27
CA TYR A 41 19.55 22.72 1.12
C TYR A 41 19.33 21.20 1.14
N VAL A 42 18.52 20.74 2.11
CA VAL A 42 18.06 19.36 2.22
C VAL A 42 16.57 19.33 1.92
N LEU A 43 16.17 18.51 0.96
CA LEU A 43 14.78 18.18 0.69
C LEU A 43 14.41 16.95 1.50
N ARG A 44 13.44 17.08 2.42
CA ARG A 44 12.93 15.98 3.23
C ARG A 44 11.48 15.68 2.86
N ARG A 45 11.15 14.40 2.75
CA ARG A 45 9.79 13.88 2.58
C ARG A 45 9.31 13.41 3.94
N GLU A 46 8.19 13.96 4.40
CA GLU A 46 7.59 13.66 5.71
C GLU A 46 6.16 13.13 5.52
N PRO A 47 5.64 12.31 6.45
CA PRO A 47 4.25 11.87 6.39
C PRO A 47 3.29 13.05 6.50
N VAL A 48 2.21 13.03 5.73
CA VAL A 48 1.20 14.10 5.68
C VAL A 48 0.36 14.22 6.96
N GLY A 49 0.40 13.19 7.82
CA GLY A 49 -0.38 13.13 9.07
C GLY A 49 -1.64 12.29 8.92
N VAL A 50 -2.77 12.80 9.40
CA VAL A 50 -4.04 12.06 9.47
C VAL A 50 -4.68 11.92 8.08
N CYS A 51 -5.05 10.70 7.71
CA CYS A 51 -5.71 10.38 6.45
C CYS A 51 -7.03 9.64 6.68
N GLY A 52 -8.08 10.07 5.97
CA GLY A 52 -9.31 9.28 5.80
C GLY A 52 -9.24 8.48 4.50
N LEU A 53 -9.39 7.16 4.59
CA LEU A 53 -9.37 6.25 3.46
C LEU A 53 -10.74 5.59 3.30
N ILE A 54 -11.39 5.80 2.16
CA ILE A 54 -12.70 5.22 1.84
C ILE A 54 -12.52 4.34 0.60
N THR A 55 -12.80 3.03 0.73
CA THR A 55 -12.57 2.03 -0.32
C THR A 55 -13.88 1.43 -0.84
N PRO A 56 -13.92 0.97 -2.11
CA PRO A 56 -15.08 0.29 -2.68
C PRO A 56 -15.18 -1.17 -2.22
N TRP A 57 -16.32 -1.81 -2.46
CA TRP A 57 -16.64 -3.15 -1.96
C TRP A 57 -16.23 -4.31 -2.89
N ASN A 58 -15.87 -4.04 -4.14
CA ASN A 58 -15.62 -5.08 -5.15
C ASN A 58 -14.28 -5.81 -4.97
N TRP A 59 -13.29 -5.16 -4.34
CA TRP A 59 -12.00 -5.73 -3.95
C TRP A 59 -11.62 -5.22 -2.55
N PRO A 60 -12.26 -5.71 -1.48
CA PRO A 60 -12.24 -5.06 -0.18
C PRO A 60 -10.87 -5.04 0.52
N ILE A 61 -9.94 -5.92 0.13
CA ILE A 61 -8.60 -6.08 0.72
C ILE A 61 -7.47 -5.65 -0.25
N ASN A 62 -7.83 -5.11 -1.43
CA ASN A 62 -6.84 -4.54 -2.35
C ASN A 62 -6.36 -3.16 -1.90
#